data_AF-A0A7C6FDG6-F1
#
_entry.id   AF-A0A7C6FDG6-F1
#
_cell.length_a   1.000
_cell.length_b   1.000
_cell.length_c   1.000
_cell.angle_alpha   90.00
_cell.angle_beta   90.00
_cell.angle_gamma   90.00
#
_symmetry.space_group_name_H-M   'P 1'
#
loop_
_entity.id
_entity.type
_entity.pdbx_description
1 polymer ?
#
loop_
_entity_poly.entity_id
_entity_poly.type
_entity_poly.pdbx_seq_one_letter_code
_entity_poly.pdbx_strand_id
1 'polypeptide(L)'
;GTLFGSSRQMARIADDGYLPKIVSVRSKHIPKYAIITMGMIASLLIAMGGLRLILEFGSITFLLVSLLMSIANFKIREKTNSSLSITLISIAGLLVGTVLILYYEFQSNPEQLLFIAVLYAVLSLGAWGYARFQKRNQA
;
A
#
# COMPACT_ATOMS: atom_id res chain seq x y z
N GLY A 1 -7.33 -16.05 -1.17
CA GLY A 1 -5.96 -16.02 -1.72
C GLY A 1 -5.18 -14.79 -1.26
N THR A 2 -5.70 -13.59 -1.54
CA THR A 2 -5.05 -12.28 -1.27
C THR A 2 -4.67 -12.09 0.20
N LEU A 3 -5.59 -12.30 1.15
CA LEU A 3 -5.31 -12.15 2.60
C LEU A 3 -4.09 -12.96 3.08
N PHE A 4 -3.96 -14.22 2.63
CA PHE A 4 -2.83 -15.08 2.98
C PHE A 4 -1.54 -14.71 2.25
N GLY A 5 -1.63 -14.20 1.02
CA GLY A 5 -0.47 -13.68 0.29
C GLY A 5 0.09 -12.40 0.92
N SER A 6 -0.78 -11.43 1.15
CA SER A 6 -0.44 -10.12 1.71
C SER A 6 0.00 -10.21 3.17
N SER A 7 -0.55 -11.10 3.99
CA SER A 7 -0.08 -11.31 5.37
C SER A 7 1.35 -11.86 5.42
N ARG A 8 1.75 -12.69 4.45
CA ARG A 8 3.15 -13.12 4.31
C ARG A 8 4.07 -11.97 3.90
N GLN A 9 3.63 -11.11 2.99
CA GLN A 9 4.38 -9.90 2.61
C GLN A 9 4.53 -8.94 3.81
N MET A 10 3.44 -8.67 4.52
CA MET A 10 3.44 -7.85 5.74
C MET A 10 4.40 -8.41 6.80
N ALA A 11 4.40 -9.73 7.02
CA ALA A 11 5.32 -10.37 7.95
C ALA A 11 6.79 -10.25 7.50
N ARG A 12 7.07 -10.27 6.19
CA ARG A 12 8.43 -10.05 5.66
C ARG A 12 8.89 -8.61 5.83
N ILE A 13 8.02 -7.64 5.56
CA ILE A 13 8.28 -6.21 5.82
C ILE A 13 8.58 -5.97 7.31
N ALA A 14 7.90 -6.71 8.20
CA ALA A 14 8.17 -6.68 9.63
C ALA A 14 9.51 -7.33 10.02
N ASP A 15 9.95 -8.38 9.33
CA ASP A 15 11.30 -8.94 9.52
C ASP A 15 12.38 -7.91 9.15
N ASP A 16 12.15 -7.13 8.10
CA ASP A 16 13.04 -6.05 7.66
C ASP A 16 13.02 -4.81 8.59
N GLY A 17 12.22 -4.86 9.66
CA GLY A 17 12.16 -3.80 10.67
C GLY A 17 11.32 -2.58 10.28
N TYR A 18 10.51 -2.66 9.22
CA TYR A 18 9.62 -1.57 8.81
C TYR A 18 8.23 -1.63 9.47
N LEU A 19 7.93 -2.70 10.20
CA LEU A 19 6.68 -2.89 10.96
C LEU A 19 6.98 -3.53 12.33
N PRO A 20 6.03 -3.46 13.29
CA PRO A 20 6.19 -4.08 14.60
C PRO A 20 6.50 -5.57 14.53
N LYS A 21 7.52 -6.02 15.30
CA LYS A 21 7.99 -7.42 15.32
C LYS A 21 6.88 -8.44 15.63
N ILE A 22 5.82 -8.06 16.34
CA ILE A 22 4.71 -8.97 16.65
C ILE A 22 4.03 -9.51 15.38
N VAL A 23 4.00 -8.72 14.30
CA VAL A 23 3.38 -9.08 13.02
C VAL A 23 4.24 -10.09 12.24
N SER A 24 5.55 -10.15 12.52
CA SER A 24 6.46 -11.10 11.88
C SER A 24 6.43 -12.51 12.50
N VAL A 25 5.81 -12.67 13.68
CA VAL A 25 5.74 -13.94 14.39
C VAL A 25 4.95 -14.99 13.59
N ARG A 26 5.60 -16.13 13.36
CA ARG A 26 5.07 -17.25 12.58
C ARG A 26 4.91 -18.48 13.45
N SER A 27 3.87 -19.24 13.18
CA SER A 27 3.73 -20.62 13.65
C SER A 27 3.93 -21.54 12.46
N LYS A 28 5.03 -22.30 12.48
CA LYS A 28 5.56 -22.94 11.26
C LYS A 28 5.83 -21.87 10.19
N HIS A 29 4.99 -21.80 9.16
CA HIS A 29 5.13 -20.85 8.04
C HIS A 29 3.99 -19.82 7.97
N ILE A 30 3.08 -19.82 8.94
CA ILE A 30 1.85 -19.01 8.90
C ILE A 30 1.99 -17.82 9.86
N PRO A 31 1.97 -16.56 9.36
CA PRO A 31 2.04 -15.37 10.21
C PRO A 31 0.65 -15.04 10.79
N LYS A 32 0.32 -15.69 11.92
CA LYS A 32 -1.02 -15.58 12.55
C LYS A 32 -1.40 -14.14 12.87
N TYR A 33 -0.48 -13.38 13.48
CA TYR A 33 -0.76 -12.00 13.87
C TYR A 33 -0.98 -11.09 12.65
N ALA A 34 -0.23 -11.27 11.56
CA ALA A 34 -0.47 -10.52 10.32
C ALA A 34 -1.86 -10.79 9.73
N ILE A 35 -2.33 -12.05 9.74
CA ILE A 35 -3.68 -12.40 9.27
C ILE A 35 -4.74 -11.71 10.13
N ILE A 36 -4.60 -11.79 11.46
CA ILE A 36 -5.54 -11.18 12.41
C ILE A 36 -5.55 -9.66 12.25
N THR A 37 -4.38 -9.01 12.18
CA THR A 37 -4.27 -7.56 11.97
C THR A 37 -4.92 -7.12 10.66
N MET A 38 -4.66 -7.82 9.56
CA MET A 38 -5.29 -7.49 8.27
C MET A 38 -6.81 -7.67 8.32
N GLY A 39 -7.31 -8.74 8.94
CA GLY A 39 -8.74 -8.97 9.11
C GLY A 39 -9.40 -7.87 9.94
N MET A 40 -8.81 -7.51 11.09
CA MET A 40 -9.31 -6.45 11.95
C MET A 40 -9.34 -5.10 11.22
N ILE A 41 -8.27 -4.71 10.53
CA ILE A 41 -8.22 -3.45 9.78
C ILE A 41 -9.28 -3.44 8.67
N ALA A 42 -9.41 -4.53 7.91
CA ALA A 42 -10.43 -4.63 6.88
C ALA A 42 -11.84 -4.50 7.47
N SER A 43 -12.15 -5.22 8.55
CA SER A 43 -13.44 -5.14 9.23
C SER A 43 -13.73 -3.73 9.78
N LEU A 44 -12.74 -3.06 10.37
CA LEU A 44 -12.87 -1.68 10.84
C LEU A 44 -13.16 -0.72 9.70
N LEU A 45 -12.43 -0.83 8.58
CA LEU A 45 -12.66 0.01 7.41
C LEU A 45 -14.03 -0.23 6.78
N ILE A 46 -14.51 -1.48 6.73
CA ILE A 46 -15.88 -1.79 6.26
C ILE A 46 -16.91 -1.15 7.19
N ALA A 47 -16.72 -1.27 8.51
CA ALA A 47 -17.64 -0.72 9.50
C ALA A 47 -17.71 0.82 9.47
N MET A 48 -16.59 1.49 9.16
CA MET A 48 -16.50 2.96 9.10
C MET A 48 -16.95 3.55 7.77
N GLY A 49 -16.52 2.96 6.65
CA GLY A 49 -16.65 3.56 5.31
C GLY A 49 -17.51 2.76 4.32
N GLY A 50 -17.96 1.56 4.71
CA GLY A 50 -18.67 0.66 3.82
C GLY A 50 -17.78 0.01 2.74
N LEU A 51 -18.39 -0.86 1.94
CA LEU A 51 -17.68 -1.62 0.92
C LEU A 51 -17.13 -0.73 -0.21
N ARG A 52 -17.89 0.30 -0.61
CA ARG A 52 -17.50 1.24 -1.68
C ARG A 52 -16.17 1.92 -1.38
N LEU A 53 -15.99 2.36 -0.12
CA LEU A 53 -14.77 3.01 0.33
C LEU A 53 -13.53 2.15 0.13
N ILE A 54 -13.60 0.87 0.51
CA ILE A 54 -12.47 -0.05 0.35
C ILE A 54 -12.18 -0.34 -1.12
N LEU A 55 -13.21 -0.43 -1.96
CA LEU A 55 -13.04 -0.70 -3.39
C LEU A 55 -12.33 0.46 -4.10
N GLU A 56 -12.71 1.70 -3.81
CA GLU A 56 -12.07 2.88 -4.39
C GLU A 56 -10.68 3.14 -3.79
N PHE A 57 -10.54 3.03 -2.46
CA PHE A 57 -9.25 3.09 -1.79
C PHE A 57 -8.28 2.08 -2.39
N GLY A 58 -8.71 0.83 -2.57
CA GLY A 58 -7.92 -0.24 -3.16
C GLY A 58 -7.52 0.06 -4.61
N SER A 59 -8.44 0.60 -5.42
CA SER A 59 -8.18 0.94 -6.82
C SER A 59 -7.17 2.09 -6.96
N ILE A 60 -7.34 3.15 -6.19
CA ILE A 60 -6.41 4.29 -6.15
C ILE A 60 -5.04 3.82 -5.64
N THR A 61 -5.01 3.04 -4.55
CA THR A 61 -3.76 2.48 -4.00
C THR A 61 -3.05 1.62 -5.05
N PHE A 62 -3.79 0.76 -5.75
CA PHE A 62 -3.24 -0.13 -6.76
C PHE A 62 -2.58 0.65 -7.90
N LEU A 63 -3.24 1.70 -8.42
CA LEU A 63 -2.68 2.56 -9.47
C LEU A 63 -1.45 3.33 -8.98
N LEU A 64 -1.51 3.93 -7.79
CA LEU A 64 -0.38 4.68 -7.22
C LEU A 64 0.83 3.78 -6.96
N VAL A 65 0.63 2.62 -6.33
CA VAL A 65 1.73 1.68 -6.07
C VAL A 65 2.29 1.13 -7.38
N SER A 66 1.44 0.82 -8.36
CA SER A 66 1.89 0.36 -9.68
C SER A 66 2.70 1.44 -10.40
N LEU A 67 2.27 2.70 -10.33
CA LEU A 67 2.99 3.84 -10.89
C LEU A 67 4.36 3.99 -10.23
N LEU A 68 4.42 3.96 -8.90
CA LEU A 68 5.67 4.01 -8.14
C LEU A 68 6.59 2.83 -8.49
N MET A 69 6.04 1.63 -8.64
CA MET A 69 6.81 0.45 -9.05
C MET A 69 7.33 0.57 -10.48
N SER A 70 6.54 1.14 -11.40
CA SER A 70 6.97 1.39 -12.78
C SER A 70 8.09 2.44 -12.85
N ILE A 71 7.97 3.52 -12.07
CA ILE A 71 9.02 4.55 -11.93
C ILE A 71 10.28 3.94 -11.30
N ALA A 72 10.14 3.11 -10.26
CA ALA A 72 11.28 2.41 -9.66
C ALA A 72 11.96 1.51 -10.69
N ASN A 73 11.20 0.72 -11.44
CA ASN A 73 11.72 -0.15 -12.49
C ASN A 73 12.43 0.63 -13.60
N PHE A 74 11.94 1.82 -13.96
CA PHE A 74 12.63 2.72 -14.88
C PHE A 74 13.99 3.17 -14.31
N LYS A 75 14.03 3.54 -13.03
CA LYS A 75 15.25 3.99 -12.35
C LYS A 75 16.31 2.88 -12.21
N ILE A 76 15.90 1.63 -12.01
CA ILE A 76 16.80 0.47 -11.93
C ILE A 76 16.80 -0.39 -13.20
N ARG A 77 16.40 0.18 -14.33
CA ARG A 77 16.18 -0.53 -15.61
C ARG A 77 17.37 -1.39 -16.04
N GLU A 78 18.58 -0.91 -15.83
CA GLU A 78 19.82 -1.63 -16.17
C GLU A 78 19.96 -2.94 -15.37
N LYS A 79 19.46 -2.97 -14.12
CA LYS A 79 19.49 -4.16 -13.27
C LYS A 79 18.35 -5.12 -13.57
N THR A 80 17.21 -4.61 -14.05
CA THR A 80 16.03 -5.43 -14.37
C THR A 80 15.97 -5.85 -15.84
N ASN A 81 16.90 -5.39 -16.68
CA ASN A 81 16.90 -5.59 -18.13
C ASN A 81 15.58 -5.18 -18.81
N SER A 82 14.89 -4.20 -18.24
CA SER A 82 13.58 -3.76 -18.74
C SER A 82 13.70 -3.01 -20.06
N SER A 83 12.71 -3.14 -20.95
CA SER A 83 12.68 -2.34 -22.18
C SER A 83 12.25 -0.90 -21.88
N LEU A 84 12.93 0.06 -22.50
CA LEU A 84 12.68 1.49 -22.26
C LEU A 84 11.24 1.86 -22.67
N SER A 85 10.85 1.44 -23.87
CA SER A 85 9.54 1.78 -24.46
C SER A 85 8.38 1.25 -23.63
N ILE A 86 8.41 -0.02 -23.19
CA ILE A 86 7.32 -0.60 -22.38
C ILE A 86 7.23 0.10 -21.03
N THR A 87 8.37 0.41 -20.42
CA THR A 87 8.40 1.09 -19.12
C THR A 87 7.82 2.50 -19.22
N LEU A 88 8.17 3.28 -20.26
CA LEU A 88 7.60 4.62 -20.48
C LEU A 88 6.09 4.56 -20.76
N ILE A 89 5.62 3.60 -21.56
CA ILE A 89 4.19 3.41 -21.83
C ILE A 89 3.46 3.05 -20.54
N SER A 90 4.05 2.19 -19.70
CA SER A 90 3.48 1.82 -18.41
C SER A 90 3.36 3.02 -17.46
N ILE A 91 4.41 3.83 -17.34
CA ILE A 91 4.37 5.06 -16.53
C ILE A 91 3.29 6.01 -17.06
N ALA A 92 3.25 6.27 -18.36
CA ALA A 92 2.26 7.16 -18.96
C ALA A 92 0.83 6.65 -18.75
N GLY A 93 0.58 5.37 -19.01
CA GLY A 93 -0.75 4.76 -18.84
C GLY A 93 -1.21 4.75 -17.38
N LEU A 94 -0.32 4.40 -16.45
CA LEU A 94 -0.61 4.43 -15.01
C LEU A 94 -0.84 5.86 -14.50
N LEU A 95 -0.07 6.83 -15.00
CA LEU A 95 -0.26 8.24 -14.66
C LEU A 95 -1.61 8.75 -15.16
N VAL A 96 -1.96 8.48 -16.43
CA VAL A 96 -3.27 8.84 -17.00
C VAL A 96 -4.39 8.18 -16.20
N GLY A 97 -4.30 6.87 -15.92
CA GLY A 97 -5.29 6.16 -15.10
C GLY A 97 -5.44 6.75 -13.70
N THR A 98 -4.33 7.12 -13.06
CA THR A 98 -4.31 7.76 -11.73
C THR A 98 -4.99 9.14 -11.78
N VAL A 99 -4.69 9.96 -12.78
CA VAL A 99 -5.32 11.29 -12.93
C VAL A 99 -6.81 11.16 -13.19
N LEU A 100 -7.23 10.24 -14.07
CA LEU A 100 -8.63 10.02 -14.41
C LEU A 100 -9.45 9.52 -13.22
N ILE A 101 -8.94 8.56 -12.44
CA ILE A 101 -9.67 8.04 -11.27
C ILE A 101 -9.82 9.12 -10.19
N LEU A 102 -8.77 9.93 -9.95
CA LEU A 102 -8.83 11.01 -8.96
C LEU A 102 -9.78 12.11 -9.42
N TYR A 103 -9.78 12.45 -10.71
CA TYR A 103 -10.70 13.42 -11.29
C TYR A 103 -12.16 12.96 -11.21
N TYR A 104 -12.42 11.69 -11.54
CA TYR A 104 -13.74 11.08 -11.41
C TYR A 104 -14.23 11.12 -9.96
N GLU A 105 -13.38 10.74 -9.02
CA GLU A 105 -13.75 10.66 -7.60
C GLU A 105 -13.98 12.04 -6.98
N PHE A 106 -13.16 13.02 -7.37
CA PHE A 106 -13.33 14.40 -6.94
C PHE A 106 -14.69 14.98 -7.35
N GLN A 107 -15.18 14.65 -8.54
CA GLN A 107 -16.49 15.10 -9.01
C GLN A 107 -17.65 14.27 -8.46
N SER A 108 -17.46 12.97 -8.26
CA SER A 108 -18.53 12.04 -7.92
C SER A 108 -18.76 11.93 -6.41
N ASN A 109 -17.72 11.78 -5.61
CA ASN A 109 -17.81 11.63 -4.15
C ASN A 109 -16.60 12.29 -3.44
N PRO A 110 -16.55 13.62 -3.36
CA PRO A 110 -15.43 14.33 -2.75
C PRO A 110 -15.21 13.98 -1.27
N GLU A 111 -16.27 13.63 -0.53
CA GLU A 111 -16.17 13.17 0.86
C GLU A 111 -15.37 11.87 0.99
N GLN A 112 -15.58 10.93 0.06
CA GLN A 112 -14.88 9.66 0.03
C GLN A 112 -13.39 9.87 -0.34
N LEU A 113 -13.13 10.74 -1.30
CA LEU A 113 -11.76 11.14 -1.65
C LEU A 113 -11.04 11.81 -0.46
N LEU A 114 -11.73 12.67 0.29
CA LEU A 114 -11.17 13.28 1.51
C LEU A 114 -10.85 12.22 2.57
N PHE A 115 -11.73 11.25 2.79
CA PHE A 115 -11.47 10.15 3.72
C PHE A 115 -10.23 9.35 3.31
N ILE A 116 -10.10 9.03 2.02
CA ILE A 116 -8.93 8.33 1.47
C ILE A 116 -7.66 9.15 1.68
N ALA A 117 -7.70 10.46 1.43
CA ALA A 117 -6.56 11.36 1.65
C ALA A 117 -6.14 11.40 3.13
N VAL A 118 -7.10 11.48 4.06
CA VAL A 118 -6.84 11.41 5.50
C VAL A 118 -6.24 10.07 5.88
N LEU A 119 -6.77 8.96 5.35
CA LEU A 119 -6.23 7.62 5.60
C LEU A 119 -4.77 7.51 5.14
N TYR A 120 -4.44 8.02 3.94
CA TYR A 120 -3.04 8.06 3.48
C TYR A 120 -2.15 8.95 4.35
N ALA A 121 -2.65 10.09 4.82
CA ALA A 121 -1.90 10.97 5.72
C ALA A 121 -1.60 10.24 7.05
N VAL A 122 -2.59 9.61 7.66
CA VAL A 122 -2.44 8.84 8.91
C VAL A 122 -1.44 7.68 8.72
N LEU A 123 -1.56 6.91 7.64
CA LEU A 123 -0.65 5.80 7.36
C LEU A 123 0.78 6.29 7.11
N SER A 124 0.95 7.37 6.35
CA SER A 124 2.27 7.94 6.04
C SER A 124 2.95 8.51 7.28
N LEU A 125 2.19 9.25 8.11
CA LEU A 125 2.68 9.78 9.39
C LEU A 125 3.01 8.65 10.38
N GLY A 126 2.17 7.61 10.44
CA GLY A 126 2.40 6.43 11.25
C GLY A 126 3.68 5.69 10.86
N ALA A 127 3.88 5.45 9.55
CA ALA A 127 5.09 4.82 9.02
C ALA A 127 6.34 5.67 9.29
N TRP A 128 6.26 6.98 9.08
CA TRP A 128 7.36 7.92 9.36
C TRP A 128 7.70 7.99 10.84
N GLY A 129 6.69 8.06 11.72
CA GLY A 129 6.86 8.06 13.16
C GLY A 129 7.51 6.76 13.66
N TYR A 130 7.04 5.62 13.14
CA TYR A 130 7.62 4.31 13.44
C TYR A 130 9.09 4.22 13.00
N ALA A 131 9.40 4.64 11.77
CA ALA A 131 10.76 4.65 11.24
C ALA A 131 11.72 5.51 12.10
N ARG A 132 11.25 6.67 12.58
CA ARG A 132 12.03 7.52 13.50
C ARG A 132 12.24 6.86 14.86
N PHE A 133 11.21 6.25 15.44
CA PHE A 133 11.31 5.55 16.72
C PHE A 133 12.31 4.38 16.64
N GLN A 134 12.24 3.59 15.57
CA GLN A 134 13.12 2.45 15.38
C GLN A 134 14.58 2.88 15.16
N LYS A 135 14.83 3.95 14.38
CA LYS A 135 16.18 4.51 14.23
C LYS A 135 16.77 4.95 15.57
N ARG A 136 15.96 5.48 16.49
CA ARG A 136 16.41 5.90 17.84
C ARG A 136 16.71 4.72 18.76
N ASN A 137 16.03 3.58 18.61
CA ASN A 137 16.29 2.38 19.41
C ASN A 137 17.49 1.54 18.91
N GLN A 138 18.04 1.85 17.73
CA GLN A 138 19.22 1.17 17.15
C GLN A 138 20.51 1.99 17.27
N ALA A 139 20.42 3.25 17.74
CA ALA A 139 21.55 4.15 18.01
C ALA A 139 21.85 4.16 19.51
#